data_AF-A0AAJ3TUC2-F1
#
_entry.id   AF-A0AAJ3TUC2-F1
#
_cell.length_a   1.000
_cell.length_b   1.000
_cell.length_c   1.000
_cell.angle_alpha   90.00
_cell.angle_beta   90.00
_cell.angle_gamma   90.00
#
_symmetry.space_group_name_H-M   'P 1'
#
loop_
_entity.id
_entity.type
_entity.pdbx_description
1 polymer ?
#
loop_
_entity_poly.entity_id
_entity_poly.type
_entity_poly.pdbx_seq_one_letter_code
_entity_poly.pdbx_strand_id
1 'polypeptide(L)'
;MSSAPSDPHRRVWQAMLTWRAQDVSRMESVRVQVSGKRIRANGRIVAAATAANPAFGAYYELQTDETGATKRFGLTVTLAERERQLAIARDEENMWLVTDHHGERRAGYNGALDVDVVFSPFFNALPIRRLGLHERADSVTLPMVYVNVPEMTVTAATVSYTSEGRLDGIKLRSPVADTVVSVDEEGFILDYPGLAERI
;
A
#
# COMPACT_ATOMS: atom_id res chain seq x y z
N MET A 1 -29.92 -31.95 5.64
CA MET A 1 -28.97 -31.01 4.99
C MET A 1 -28.91 -29.77 5.86
N SER A 2 -27.92 -29.70 6.75
CA SER A 2 -27.76 -28.60 7.70
C SER A 2 -27.00 -27.48 7.01
N SER A 3 -27.68 -26.35 6.80
CA SER A 3 -27.06 -25.09 6.43
C SER A 3 -26.11 -24.67 7.56
N ALA A 4 -24.82 -24.54 7.26
CA ALA A 4 -23.86 -23.98 8.18
C ALA A 4 -24.30 -22.57 8.61
N PRO A 5 -24.23 -22.21 9.90
CA PRO A 5 -24.56 -20.86 10.34
C PRO A 5 -23.51 -19.88 9.82
N SER A 6 -23.95 -18.78 9.21
CA SER A 6 -23.11 -17.64 8.88
C SER A 6 -22.62 -16.97 10.18
N ASP A 7 -21.30 -16.85 10.32
CA ASP A 7 -20.62 -16.30 11.50
C ASP A 7 -21.00 -14.82 11.74
N PRO A 8 -21.66 -14.44 12.86
CA PRO A 8 -22.30 -13.14 13.02
C PRO A 8 -21.37 -11.95 13.31
N HIS A 9 -20.05 -12.14 13.53
CA HIS A 9 -19.18 -11.03 13.96
C HIS A 9 -17.76 -11.06 13.38
N ARG A 10 -17.59 -10.94 12.07
CA ARG A 10 -16.32 -10.42 11.54
C ARG A 10 -16.29 -8.91 11.78
N ARG A 11 -15.85 -8.49 12.96
CA ARG A 11 -15.78 -7.08 13.38
C ARG A 11 -15.10 -6.27 12.27
N VAL A 12 -15.86 -5.33 11.68
CA VAL A 12 -15.32 -4.43 10.68
C VAL A 12 -14.64 -3.29 11.42
N TRP A 13 -13.33 -3.18 11.30
CA TRP A 13 -12.58 -2.05 11.82
C TRP A 13 -12.50 -0.96 10.75
N GLN A 14 -12.69 0.30 11.14
CA GLN A 14 -12.69 1.44 10.24
C GLN A 14 -11.96 2.60 10.89
N ALA A 15 -11.16 3.31 10.10
CA ALA A 15 -10.44 4.47 10.58
C ALA A 15 -10.21 5.49 9.45
N MET A 16 -9.91 6.72 9.86
CA MET A 16 -9.21 7.68 9.04
C MET A 16 -7.78 7.77 9.56
N LEU A 17 -6.80 7.38 8.75
CA LEU A 17 -5.38 7.42 9.10
C LEU A 17 -4.73 8.55 8.32
N THR A 18 -3.98 9.41 9.01
CA THR A 18 -3.31 10.55 8.36
C THR A 18 -1.83 10.52 8.69
N TRP A 19 -1.00 10.64 7.68
CA TRP A 19 0.45 10.72 7.81
C TRP A 19 0.96 12.06 7.28
N ARG A 20 1.99 12.57 7.94
CA ARG A 20 2.74 13.75 7.52
C ARG A 20 4.18 13.36 7.25
N ALA A 21 4.73 13.80 6.11
CA ALA A 21 6.14 13.60 5.83
C ALA A 21 7.02 14.42 6.79
N GLN A 22 8.16 13.85 7.18
CA GLN A 22 9.04 14.44 8.21
C GLN A 22 9.81 15.66 7.68
N ASP A 23 10.29 15.58 6.43
CA ASP A 23 11.24 16.57 5.88
C ASP A 23 10.66 17.46 4.77
N VAL A 24 9.44 17.17 4.30
CA VAL A 24 8.81 17.89 3.19
C VAL A 24 7.34 18.16 3.46
N SER A 25 6.79 19.17 2.80
CA SER A 25 5.34 19.46 2.84
C SER A 25 4.57 18.45 2.00
N ARG A 26 4.37 17.25 2.56
CA ARG A 26 3.53 16.19 2.00
C ARG A 26 2.70 15.56 3.10
N MET A 27 1.45 15.27 2.78
CA MET A 27 0.54 14.54 3.66
C MET A 27 -0.19 13.45 2.88
N GLU A 28 -0.55 12.39 3.60
CA GLU A 28 -1.43 11.34 3.12
C GLU A 28 -2.60 11.17 4.10
N SER A 29 -3.83 11.04 3.61
CA SER A 29 -4.99 10.71 4.43
C SER A 29 -5.80 9.59 3.80
N VAL A 30 -6.09 8.55 4.57
CA VAL A 30 -6.64 7.28 4.07
C VAL A 30 -7.82 6.84 4.93
N ARG A 31 -8.98 6.72 4.28
CA ARG A 31 -10.12 6.02 4.88
C ARG A 31 -9.94 4.53 4.66
N VAL A 32 -9.90 3.75 5.73
CA VAL A 32 -9.70 2.31 5.69
C VAL A 32 -10.90 1.56 6.26
N GLN A 33 -11.22 0.43 5.64
CA GLN A 33 -12.18 -0.55 6.16
C GLN A 33 -11.54 -1.93 6.10
N VAL A 34 -11.48 -2.58 7.26
CA VAL A 34 -10.81 -3.85 7.46
C VAL A 34 -11.82 -4.89 7.91
N SER A 35 -11.83 -6.04 7.25
CA SER A 35 -12.61 -7.21 7.64
C SER A 35 -11.72 -8.44 7.54
N GLY A 36 -11.20 -8.91 8.68
CA GLY A 36 -10.08 -9.85 8.73
C GLY A 36 -8.87 -9.36 7.93
N LYS A 37 -8.49 -10.10 6.88
CA LYS A 37 -7.39 -9.68 5.98
C LYS A 37 -7.81 -8.76 4.84
N ARG A 38 -9.12 -8.66 4.55
CA ARG A 38 -9.62 -7.81 3.47
C ARG A 38 -9.53 -6.34 3.88
N ILE A 39 -8.98 -5.52 2.99
CA ILE A 39 -8.84 -4.08 3.12
C ILE A 39 -9.55 -3.44 1.93
N ARG A 40 -10.38 -2.45 2.22
CA ARG A 40 -10.81 -1.42 1.26
C ARG A 40 -10.28 -0.09 1.74
N ALA A 41 -9.65 0.67 0.87
CA ALA A 41 -9.07 1.95 1.23
C ALA A 41 -9.24 2.99 0.13
N ASN A 42 -9.52 4.22 0.56
CA ASN A 42 -9.55 5.40 -0.32
C ASN A 42 -8.59 6.42 0.28
N GLY A 43 -7.49 6.69 -0.41
CA GLY A 43 -6.44 7.57 0.08
C GLY A 43 -6.21 8.78 -0.79
N ARG A 44 -5.66 9.84 -0.19
CA ARG A 44 -5.27 11.07 -0.85
C ARG A 44 -3.87 11.46 -0.42
N ILE A 45 -3.02 11.80 -1.38
CA ILE A 45 -1.71 12.40 -1.15
C ILE A 45 -1.76 13.84 -1.67
N VAL A 46 -1.26 14.78 -0.88
CA VAL A 46 -1.03 16.17 -1.30
C VAL A 46 0.42 16.48 -1.04
N ALA A 47 1.16 16.86 -2.08
CA ALA A 47 2.59 17.17 -2.00
C ALA A 47 2.88 18.55 -2.60
N ALA A 48 3.60 19.38 -1.86
CA ALA A 48 4.20 20.60 -2.40
C ALA A 48 5.40 20.27 -3.30
N ALA A 49 5.80 21.24 -4.11
CA ALA A 49 6.98 21.11 -4.96
C ALA A 49 8.26 20.98 -4.11
N THR A 50 9.19 20.17 -4.59
CA THR A 50 10.54 19.97 -4.04
C THR A 50 11.56 20.11 -5.16
N ALA A 51 12.87 20.05 -4.84
CA ALA A 51 13.91 20.02 -5.86
C ALA A 51 13.84 18.76 -6.77
N ALA A 52 13.28 17.66 -6.27
CA ALA A 52 13.22 16.38 -6.98
C ALA A 52 11.89 16.14 -7.71
N ASN A 53 10.79 16.71 -7.20
CA ASN A 53 9.44 16.43 -7.70
C ASN A 53 8.59 17.72 -7.75
N PRO A 54 7.74 17.90 -8.78
CA PRO A 54 6.76 18.97 -8.81
C PRO A 54 5.69 18.80 -7.70
N ALA A 55 4.91 19.84 -7.45
CA ALA A 55 3.72 19.72 -6.62
C ALA A 55 2.68 18.82 -7.31
N PHE A 56 2.07 17.91 -6.57
CA PHE A 56 1.05 17.01 -7.11
C PHE A 56 0.00 16.64 -6.06
N GLY A 57 -1.19 16.30 -6.55
CA GLY A 57 -2.21 15.59 -5.80
C GLY A 57 -2.32 14.16 -6.33
N ALA A 58 -2.62 13.20 -5.46
CA ALA A 58 -3.01 11.87 -5.86
C ALA A 58 -4.24 11.41 -5.08
N TYR A 59 -5.16 10.72 -5.76
CA TYR A 59 -6.27 9.99 -5.16
C TYR A 59 -6.15 8.53 -5.57
N TYR A 60 -6.29 7.62 -4.62
CA TYR A 60 -6.29 6.20 -4.93
C TYR A 60 -7.41 5.44 -4.24
N GLU A 61 -7.77 4.33 -4.86
CA GLU A 61 -8.72 3.34 -4.35
C GLU A 61 -8.07 1.97 -4.39
N LEU A 62 -8.12 1.25 -3.27
CA LEU A 62 -7.53 -0.08 -3.13
C LEU A 62 -8.58 -1.06 -2.64
N GLN A 63 -8.58 -2.25 -3.24
CA GLN A 63 -9.31 -3.41 -2.74
C GLN A 63 -8.40 -4.64 -2.73
N THR A 64 -8.34 -5.31 -1.58
CA THR A 64 -7.70 -6.62 -1.45
C THR A 64 -8.73 -7.77 -1.48
N ASP A 65 -8.25 -8.98 -1.75
CA ASP A 65 -9.05 -10.21 -1.66
C ASP A 65 -9.14 -10.73 -0.21
N GLU A 66 -9.66 -11.95 -0.04
CA GLU A 66 -9.85 -12.56 1.28
C GLU A 66 -8.55 -12.97 1.96
N THR A 67 -7.48 -13.15 1.19
CA THR A 67 -6.14 -13.44 1.67
C THR A 67 -5.40 -12.18 2.11
N GLY A 68 -5.89 -11.01 1.72
CA GLY A 68 -5.24 -9.71 1.93
C GLY A 68 -4.35 -9.27 0.76
N ALA A 69 -4.23 -10.07 -0.29
CA ALA A 69 -3.49 -9.70 -1.49
C ALA A 69 -4.27 -8.67 -2.31
N THR A 70 -3.56 -7.73 -2.93
CA THR A 70 -4.19 -6.68 -3.73
C THR A 70 -4.93 -7.29 -4.93
N LYS A 71 -6.17 -6.86 -5.16
CA LYS A 71 -7.03 -7.32 -6.26
C LYS A 71 -7.29 -6.22 -7.28
N ARG A 72 -7.54 -5.00 -6.81
CA ARG A 72 -7.75 -3.81 -7.64
C ARG A 72 -7.11 -2.60 -6.99
N PHE A 73 -6.47 -1.77 -7.80
CA PHE A 73 -5.90 -0.49 -7.42
C PHE A 73 -6.19 0.52 -8.53
N GLY A 74 -6.81 1.64 -8.18
CA GLY A 74 -7.02 2.79 -9.07
C GLY A 74 -6.27 3.99 -8.52
N LEU A 75 -5.67 4.78 -9.41
CA LEU A 75 -4.90 5.96 -9.06
C LEU A 75 -5.18 7.08 -10.06
N THR A 76 -5.53 8.25 -9.55
CA THR A 76 -5.55 9.52 -10.28
C THR A 76 -4.45 10.41 -9.74
N VAL A 77 -3.56 10.90 -10.60
CA VAL A 77 -2.54 11.90 -10.25
C VAL A 77 -2.83 13.20 -10.98
N THR A 78 -2.88 14.28 -10.22
CA THR A 78 -3.12 15.65 -10.70
C THR A 78 -1.86 16.48 -10.51
N LEU A 79 -1.34 17.00 -11.62
CA LEU A 79 -0.29 18.01 -11.70
C LEU A 79 -0.90 19.33 -12.18
N ALA A 80 -0.14 20.42 -12.17
CA ALA A 80 -0.65 21.73 -12.60
C ALA A 80 -1.14 21.74 -14.06
N GLU A 81 -0.47 20.98 -14.90
CA GLU A 81 -0.67 20.95 -16.35
C GLU A 81 -1.56 19.79 -16.84
N ARG A 82 -1.79 18.77 -16.00
CA ARG A 82 -2.51 17.56 -16.42
C ARG A 82 -3.07 16.76 -15.26
N GLU A 83 -4.05 15.94 -15.60
CA GLU A 83 -4.49 14.81 -14.78
C GLU A 83 -4.31 13.51 -15.57
N ARG A 84 -3.87 12.45 -14.89
CA ARG A 84 -3.72 11.11 -15.47
C ARG A 84 -4.29 10.05 -14.54
N GLN A 85 -4.77 8.96 -15.14
CA GLN A 85 -5.35 7.82 -14.45
C GLN A 85 -4.56 6.54 -14.75
N LEU A 86 -4.52 5.66 -13.74
CA LEU A 86 -3.91 4.35 -13.77
C LEU A 86 -4.85 3.37 -13.08
N ALA A 87 -5.17 2.26 -13.74
CA ALA A 87 -5.90 1.16 -13.15
C ALA A 87 -5.04 -0.11 -13.20
N ILE A 88 -4.99 -0.83 -12.08
CA ILE A 88 -4.25 -2.07 -11.93
C ILE A 88 -5.19 -3.12 -11.34
N ALA A 89 -5.30 -4.27 -12.00
CA ALA A 89 -6.12 -5.39 -11.53
C ALA A 89 -5.34 -6.70 -11.61
N ARG A 90 -5.42 -7.53 -10.55
CA ARG A 90 -4.85 -8.88 -10.54
C ARG A 90 -5.92 -9.91 -10.90
N ASP A 91 -5.65 -10.77 -11.86
CA ASP A 91 -6.52 -11.90 -12.19
C ASP A 91 -6.32 -13.09 -11.23
N GLU A 92 -6.89 -14.25 -11.56
CA GLU A 92 -6.77 -15.47 -10.73
C GLU A 92 -5.45 -16.22 -10.97
N GLU A 93 -4.74 -15.92 -12.05
CA GLU A 93 -3.43 -16.48 -12.40
C GLU A 93 -2.26 -15.67 -11.82
N ASN A 94 -2.57 -14.69 -10.94
CA ASN A 94 -1.62 -13.70 -10.41
C ASN A 94 -0.95 -12.82 -11.47
N MET A 95 -1.60 -12.66 -12.63
CA MET A 95 -1.16 -11.70 -13.63
C MET A 95 -1.84 -10.36 -13.39
N TRP A 96 -1.09 -9.29 -13.62
CA TRP A 96 -1.54 -7.92 -13.44
C TRP A 96 -1.86 -7.30 -14.78
N LEU A 97 -3.10 -6.84 -14.94
CA LEU A 97 -3.51 -5.97 -16.02
C LEU A 97 -3.33 -4.52 -15.56
N VAL A 98 -2.50 -3.76 -16.27
CA VAL A 98 -2.24 -2.35 -16.03
C VAL A 98 -2.81 -1.56 -17.22
N THR A 99 -3.73 -0.66 -16.94
CA THR A 99 -4.38 0.22 -17.91
C THR A 99 -4.03 1.67 -17.61
N ASP A 100 -3.34 2.33 -18.54
CA ASP A 100 -2.98 3.75 -18.45
C ASP A 100 -3.23 4.44 -19.80
N HIS A 101 -2.79 5.70 -19.92
CA HIS A 101 -2.92 6.48 -21.16
C HIS A 101 -2.18 5.91 -22.38
N HIS A 102 -1.29 4.93 -22.21
CA HIS A 102 -0.63 4.20 -23.31
C HIS A 102 -1.38 2.92 -23.71
N GLY A 103 -2.46 2.56 -23.00
CA GLY A 103 -3.26 1.36 -23.23
C GLY A 103 -3.08 0.32 -22.13
N GLU A 104 -3.32 -0.94 -22.49
CA GLU A 104 -3.32 -2.06 -21.55
C GLU A 104 -2.07 -2.93 -21.70
N ARG A 105 -1.48 -3.34 -20.58
CA ARG A 105 -0.36 -4.28 -20.54
C ARG A 105 -0.60 -5.32 -19.45
N ARG A 106 -0.30 -6.59 -19.77
CA ARG A 106 -0.40 -7.71 -18.83
C ARG A 106 1.00 -8.21 -18.47
N ALA A 107 1.32 -8.32 -17.18
CA ALA A 107 2.60 -8.82 -16.71
C ALA A 107 2.48 -9.52 -15.35
N GLY A 108 3.40 -10.46 -15.07
CA GLY A 108 3.38 -11.21 -13.82
C GLY A 108 4.07 -10.50 -12.64
N TYR A 109 4.89 -9.47 -12.90
CA TYR A 109 5.68 -8.74 -11.89
C TYR A 109 6.36 -9.68 -10.86
N ASN A 110 7.01 -10.73 -11.36
CA ASN A 110 7.68 -11.76 -10.55
C ASN A 110 6.77 -12.47 -9.51
N GLY A 111 5.46 -12.52 -9.75
CA GLY A 111 4.49 -13.11 -8.83
C GLY A 111 4.08 -12.18 -7.69
N ALA A 112 4.24 -10.86 -7.85
CA ALA A 112 3.81 -9.88 -6.86
C ALA A 112 2.33 -10.04 -6.50
N LEU A 113 2.03 -9.91 -5.20
CA LEU A 113 0.67 -9.94 -4.67
C LEU A 113 0.19 -8.58 -4.16
N ASP A 114 1.13 -7.68 -3.89
CA ASP A 114 0.87 -6.39 -3.28
C ASP A 114 1.35 -5.28 -4.23
N VAL A 115 0.56 -4.20 -4.27
CA VAL A 115 0.98 -2.92 -4.86
C VAL A 115 1.69 -2.12 -3.78
N ASP A 116 2.71 -1.37 -4.17
CA ASP A 116 3.40 -0.42 -3.30
C ASP A 116 3.53 0.92 -4.02
N VAL A 117 2.96 1.98 -3.43
CA VAL A 117 2.97 3.33 -4.00
C VAL A 117 4.03 4.14 -3.29
N VAL A 118 4.97 4.69 -4.07
CA VAL A 118 6.01 5.57 -3.53
C VAL A 118 5.39 6.74 -2.78
N PHE A 119 6.05 7.12 -1.69
CA PHE A 119 5.64 8.15 -0.75
C PHE A 119 4.46 7.81 0.18
N SER A 120 3.83 6.65 0.03
CA SER A 120 2.73 6.22 0.89
C SER A 120 3.19 5.20 1.94
N PRO A 121 3.21 5.54 3.24
CA PRO A 121 3.41 4.55 4.30
C PRO A 121 2.32 3.47 4.31
N PHE A 122 1.10 3.78 3.87
CA PHE A 122 -0.06 2.89 3.94
C PHE A 122 0.16 1.54 3.24
N PHE A 123 0.83 1.51 2.07
CA PHE A 123 0.96 0.26 1.29
C PHE A 123 1.84 -0.79 1.98
N ASN A 124 2.70 -0.40 2.93
CA ASN A 124 3.47 -1.35 3.74
C ASN A 124 2.58 -2.16 4.69
N ALA A 125 1.39 -1.66 5.02
CA ALA A 125 0.42 -2.41 5.82
C ALA A 125 -0.10 -3.66 5.08
N LEU A 126 -0.06 -3.70 3.74
CA LEU A 126 -0.57 -4.83 2.96
C LEU A 126 0.22 -6.12 3.24
N PRO A 127 1.54 -6.20 2.99
CA PRO A 127 2.31 -7.39 3.33
C PRO A 127 2.38 -7.61 4.86
N ILE A 128 2.49 -6.56 5.67
CA ILE A 128 2.55 -6.67 7.15
C ILE A 128 1.30 -7.36 7.69
N ARG A 129 0.10 -6.98 7.24
CA ARG A 129 -1.15 -7.62 7.68
C ARG A 129 -1.39 -8.96 7.01
N ARG A 130 -1.11 -9.08 5.71
CA ARG A 130 -1.31 -10.34 4.95
C ARG A 130 -0.52 -11.49 5.55
N LEU A 131 0.72 -11.22 5.97
CA LEU A 131 1.65 -12.18 6.53
C LEU A 131 1.72 -12.17 8.07
N GLY A 132 0.95 -11.29 8.73
CA GLY A 132 0.92 -11.21 10.20
C GLY A 132 2.25 -10.77 10.83
N LEU A 133 3.06 -9.98 10.12
CA LEU A 133 4.41 -9.57 10.58
C LEU A 133 4.37 -8.69 11.85
N HIS A 134 3.23 -8.10 12.17
CA HIS A 134 3.00 -7.33 13.39
C HIS A 134 2.62 -8.20 14.60
N GLU A 135 2.33 -9.50 14.37
CA GLU A 135 1.86 -10.43 15.40
C GLU A 135 2.84 -11.59 15.66
N ARG A 136 3.74 -11.87 14.70
CA ARG A 136 4.66 -13.01 14.77
C ARG A 136 6.02 -12.69 14.17
N ALA A 137 7.04 -13.39 14.66
CA ALA A 137 8.38 -13.33 14.09
C ALA A 137 8.42 -14.00 12.72
N ASP A 138 8.96 -13.31 11.72
CA ASP A 138 9.10 -13.81 10.35
C ASP A 138 10.12 -12.95 9.58
N SER A 139 10.70 -13.51 8.52
CA SER A 139 11.58 -12.79 7.61
C SER A 139 11.29 -13.18 6.17
N VAL A 140 10.83 -12.21 5.38
CA VAL A 140 10.30 -12.44 4.04
C VAL A 140 10.86 -11.44 3.05
N THR A 141 11.12 -11.89 1.83
CA THR A 141 11.47 -11.04 0.69
C THR A 141 10.41 -11.25 -0.40
N LEU A 142 9.75 -10.17 -0.81
CA LEU A 142 8.56 -10.21 -1.64
C LEU A 142 8.73 -9.33 -2.88
N PRO A 143 8.29 -9.79 -4.06
CA PRO A 143 8.10 -8.93 -5.22
C PRO A 143 6.87 -8.05 -5.03
N MET A 144 6.96 -6.79 -5.46
CA MET A 144 5.90 -5.79 -5.39
C MET A 144 5.63 -5.19 -6.78
N VAL A 145 4.37 -4.86 -7.03
CA VAL A 145 4.00 -3.94 -8.13
C VAL A 145 4.25 -2.52 -7.63
N TYR A 146 5.40 -1.97 -8.01
CA TYR A 146 5.89 -0.68 -7.51
C TYR A 146 5.41 0.46 -8.42
N VAL A 147 4.66 1.40 -7.84
CA VAL A 147 4.04 2.53 -8.55
C VAL A 147 4.73 3.82 -8.10
N ASN A 148 5.48 4.43 -9.01
CA ASN A 148 6.10 5.74 -8.76
C ASN A 148 5.09 6.85 -9.01
N VAL A 149 5.05 7.84 -8.12
CA VAL A 149 4.29 9.08 -8.29
C VAL A 149 5.24 10.27 -8.13
N PRO A 150 5.06 11.36 -8.91
CA PRO A 150 3.94 11.62 -9.82
C PRO A 150 4.07 11.03 -11.23
N GLU A 151 5.13 10.29 -11.57
CA GLU A 151 5.39 9.82 -12.94
C GLU A 151 4.43 8.74 -13.43
N MET A 152 3.78 8.02 -12.50
CA MET A 152 2.83 6.92 -12.77
C MET A 152 3.45 5.74 -13.53
N THR A 153 4.74 5.49 -13.33
CA THR A 153 5.39 4.29 -13.87
C THR A 153 5.14 3.09 -12.96
N VAL A 154 4.86 1.93 -13.57
CA VAL A 154 4.67 0.67 -12.86
C VAL A 154 5.83 -0.28 -13.15
N THR A 155 6.54 -0.70 -12.11
CA THR A 155 7.73 -1.55 -12.21
C THR A 155 7.66 -2.71 -11.22
N ALA A 156 8.49 -3.74 -11.40
CA ALA A 156 8.69 -4.76 -10.39
C ALA A 156 9.80 -4.29 -9.43
N ALA A 157 9.54 -4.36 -8.13
CA ALA A 157 10.54 -4.13 -7.10
C ALA A 157 10.55 -5.29 -6.10
N THR A 158 11.63 -5.41 -5.33
CA THR A 158 11.71 -6.37 -4.23
C THR A 158 11.81 -5.62 -2.92
N VAL A 159 10.98 -6.02 -1.95
CA VAL A 159 10.97 -5.45 -0.60
C VAL A 159 11.13 -6.58 0.40
N SER A 160 12.03 -6.40 1.37
CA SER A 160 12.27 -7.36 2.44
C SER A 160 11.77 -6.82 3.76
N TYR A 161 11.12 -7.68 4.54
CA TYR A 161 10.64 -7.40 5.87
C TYR A 161 11.20 -8.43 6.85
N THR A 162 11.69 -7.97 8.00
CA THR A 162 12.08 -8.84 9.11
C THR A 162 11.42 -8.31 10.38
N SER A 163 10.69 -9.17 11.08
CA SER A 163 10.00 -8.83 12.32
C SER A 163 10.27 -9.89 13.38
N GLU A 164 10.30 -9.46 14.64
CA GLU A 164 10.33 -10.34 15.81
C GLU A 164 8.92 -10.56 16.39
N GLY A 165 7.86 -10.15 15.68
CA GLY A 165 6.48 -10.19 16.18
C GLY A 165 6.18 -9.05 17.15
N ARG A 166 6.83 -7.91 16.95
CA ARG A 166 6.68 -6.71 17.76
C ARG A 166 6.09 -5.59 16.92
N LEU A 167 5.34 -4.71 17.58
CA LEU A 167 4.77 -3.51 16.97
C LEU A 167 5.85 -2.46 16.68
N ASP A 168 6.91 -2.44 17.47
CA ASP A 168 8.09 -1.60 17.33
C ASP A 168 9.28 -2.45 16.85
N GLY A 169 9.63 -2.38 15.57
CA GLY A 169 10.84 -3.07 15.10
C GLY A 169 10.73 -3.85 13.80
N ILE A 170 9.75 -3.58 12.94
CA ILE A 170 9.71 -4.25 11.63
C ILE A 170 10.79 -3.62 10.75
N LYS A 171 11.89 -4.34 10.54
CA LYS A 171 12.95 -3.92 9.63
C LYS A 171 12.44 -4.06 8.19
N LEU A 172 12.58 -2.99 7.43
CA LEU A 172 12.11 -2.86 6.06
C LEU A 172 13.28 -2.46 5.16
N ARG A 173 13.48 -3.21 4.08
CA ARG A 173 14.43 -2.86 3.01
C ARG A 173 13.71 -2.83 1.67
N SER A 174 13.65 -1.67 1.04
CA SER A 174 13.09 -1.43 -0.29
C SER A 174 14.15 -0.79 -1.20
N PRO A 175 13.87 -0.54 -2.49
CA PRO A 175 14.80 0.18 -3.36
C PRO A 175 15.15 1.60 -2.88
N VAL A 176 14.31 2.20 -2.04
CA VAL A 176 14.43 3.59 -1.60
C VAL A 176 14.70 3.74 -0.09
N ALA A 177 14.65 2.65 0.68
CA ALA A 177 14.78 2.70 2.13
C ALA A 177 15.42 1.43 2.71
N ASP A 178 16.18 1.60 3.79
CA ASP A 178 16.64 0.54 4.69
C ASP A 178 16.46 1.07 6.11
N THR A 179 15.31 0.75 6.72
CA THR A 179 14.86 1.39 7.96
C THR A 179 14.11 0.42 8.84
N VAL A 180 13.73 0.88 10.03
CA VAL A 180 12.87 0.15 10.97
C VAL A 180 11.61 0.97 11.17
N VAL A 181 10.47 0.34 10.94
CA VAL A 181 9.16 0.99 11.09
C VAL A 181 8.47 0.48 12.36
N SER A 182 7.58 1.32 12.89
CA SER A 182 6.62 0.93 13.91
C SER A 182 5.22 0.89 13.33
N VAL A 183 4.37 0.03 13.90
CA VAL A 183 2.98 -0.15 13.50
C VAL A 183 2.08 -0.13 14.73
N ASP A 184 0.79 0.14 14.52
CA ASP A 184 -0.21 -0.07 15.56
C ASP A 184 -0.63 -1.54 15.68
N GLU A 185 -1.53 -1.83 16.61
CA GLU A 185 -2.10 -3.16 16.84
C GLU A 185 -2.82 -3.74 15.61
N GLU A 186 -3.20 -2.87 14.66
CA GLU A 186 -3.80 -3.24 13.39
C GLU A 186 -2.76 -3.33 12.26
N GLY A 187 -1.45 -3.29 12.55
CA GLY A 187 -0.41 -3.44 11.55
C GLY A 187 -0.33 -2.28 10.55
N PHE A 188 -0.89 -1.10 10.86
CA PHE A 188 -0.71 0.12 10.08
C PHE A 188 0.44 0.95 10.64
N ILE A 189 1.25 1.52 9.74
CA ILE A 189 2.44 2.30 10.09
C ILE A 189 2.10 3.44 11.05
N LEU A 190 2.86 3.54 12.13
CA LEU A 190 2.89 4.67 13.06
C LEU A 190 4.02 5.63 12.70
N ASP A 191 5.24 5.10 12.59
CA ASP A 191 6.42 5.87 12.21
C ASP A 191 7.22 5.12 11.14
N TYR A 192 7.57 5.84 10.08
CA TYR A 192 8.47 5.42 9.02
C TYR A 192 9.58 6.47 8.92
N PRO A 193 10.74 6.23 9.56
CA PRO A 193 11.85 7.18 9.55
C PRO A 193 12.31 7.51 8.13
N GLY A 194 12.42 8.81 7.84
CA GLY A 194 12.79 9.35 6.53
C GLY A 194 11.64 9.42 5.53
N LEU A 195 10.43 8.98 5.90
CA LEU A 195 9.26 9.05 5.02
C LEU A 195 8.11 9.86 5.64
N ALA A 196 7.54 9.38 6.74
CA ALA A 196 6.34 9.95 7.35
C ALA A 196 6.05 9.39 8.74
N GLU A 197 5.34 10.17 9.54
CA GLU A 197 4.78 9.79 10.84
C GLU A 197 3.26 9.95 10.82
N ARG A 198 2.55 9.15 11.61
CA ARG A 198 1.09 9.24 11.77
C ARG A 198 0.72 10.34 12.76
N ILE A 199 -0.28 11.16 12.43
CA ILE A 199 -0.74 12.32 13.23
C ILE A 199 -2.23 12.24 13.60
#